data_AF-A0A151F188-F1
#
_entry.id   AF-A0A151F188-F1
#
_cell.length_a   1.000
_cell.length_b   1.000
_cell.length_c   1.000
_cell.angle_alpha   90.00
_cell.angle_beta   90.00
_cell.angle_gamma   90.00
#
_symmetry.space_group_name_H-M   'P 1'
#
loop_
_entity.id
_entity.type
_entity.pdbx_description
1 polymer ?
#
loop_
_entity_poly.entity_id
_entity_poly.type
_entity_poly.pdbx_seq_one_letter_code
_entity_poly.pdbx_strand_id
1 'polypeptide(L)'
;MAAAFIHYFLGVGIAYLFGYTGLEAVVLGLVGAVQDLDFLTFFFYKYLAKSHYGQLLMHRGITHTFFFAFVCSAVVFVVSPWISLFVLVNFMLHIFTDYVTAWGVAPFQPFSSRRYSLGLMTIFDLPLVLLSVFVGVSGFFSVNPLWAFASFFGYILLRGVLKKRLLYKDLVPMGTITYAFCFPEDDYTVGKVDVLGREKIITVPKTTAEIDPLLLKKIDAKVEKSMLSHFLKYPTYAEENNSVVVKDARSYLFPQSSRFRFTVHFDKELGDLYVMAAGRKIGLH
;
A
#
# COMPACT_ATOMS: atom_id res chain seq x y z
N MET A 1 4.75 2.53 9.42
CA MET A 1 5.94 2.21 10.22
C MET A 1 6.77 1.06 9.66
N ALA A 2 6.24 -0.16 9.46
CA ALA A 2 7.06 -1.25 8.93
C ALA A 2 7.58 -1.01 7.48
N ALA A 3 6.84 -0.29 6.64
CA ALA A 3 7.30 0.10 5.30
C ALA A 3 8.47 1.10 5.33
N ALA A 4 8.42 2.12 6.22
CA ALA A 4 9.52 3.06 6.41
C ALA A 4 10.86 2.40 6.75
N PHE A 5 10.81 1.26 7.44
CA PHE A 5 11.99 0.47 7.79
C PHE A 5 12.66 -0.16 6.56
N ILE A 6 11.86 -0.61 5.59
CA ILE A 6 12.37 -1.12 4.31
C ILE A 6 13.13 0.00 3.60
N HIS A 7 12.50 1.17 3.44
CA HIS A 7 13.07 2.29 2.71
C HIS A 7 14.32 2.86 3.38
N TYR A 8 14.35 2.90 4.71
CA TYR A 8 15.54 3.27 5.48
C TYR A 8 16.74 2.38 5.14
N PHE A 9 16.60 1.05 5.24
CA PHE A 9 17.75 0.17 4.97
C PHE A 9 18.14 0.10 3.51
N LEU A 10 17.17 0.22 2.60
CA LEU A 10 17.50 0.39 1.19
C LEU A 10 18.31 1.67 0.98
N GLY A 11 17.99 2.76 1.69
CA GLY A 11 18.76 3.99 1.64
C GLY A 11 20.18 3.86 2.20
N VAL A 12 20.36 3.09 3.28
CA VAL A 12 21.71 2.72 3.77
C VAL A 12 22.47 1.95 2.68
N GLY A 13 21.82 1.00 2.01
CA GLY A 13 22.39 0.26 0.89
C GLY A 13 22.81 1.17 -0.28
N ILE A 14 21.96 2.13 -0.67
CA ILE A 14 22.30 3.13 -1.69
C ILE A 14 23.51 3.96 -1.22
N ALA A 15 23.60 4.32 0.05
CA ALA A 15 24.75 5.07 0.56
C ALA A 15 26.06 4.28 0.39
N TYR A 16 26.04 2.96 0.63
CA TYR A 16 27.19 2.10 0.33
C TYR A 16 27.56 2.10 -1.15
N LEU A 17 26.58 2.07 -2.06
CA LEU A 17 26.85 2.16 -3.51
C LEU A 17 27.48 3.50 -3.92
N PHE A 18 27.25 4.55 -3.15
CA PHE A 18 27.85 5.88 -3.35
C PHE A 18 29.19 6.05 -2.61
N GLY A 19 29.70 4.99 -1.98
CA GLY A 19 31.00 4.97 -1.31
C GLY A 19 31.00 5.42 0.15
N TYR A 20 29.85 5.78 0.71
CA TYR A 20 29.74 6.08 2.14
C TYR A 20 29.81 4.79 2.95
N THR A 21 30.34 4.84 4.18
CA THR A 21 30.48 3.64 5.03
C THR A 21 30.15 3.94 6.50
N GLY A 22 30.05 2.89 7.32
CA GLY A 22 29.87 3.01 8.77
C GLY A 22 28.69 3.90 9.17
N LEU A 23 28.94 4.86 10.07
CA LEU A 23 27.92 5.76 10.59
C LEU A 23 27.38 6.73 9.52
N GLU A 24 28.20 7.15 8.56
CA GLU A 24 27.78 8.06 7.49
C GLU A 24 26.66 7.42 6.65
N ALA A 25 26.82 6.15 6.27
CA ALA A 25 25.82 5.42 5.52
C ALA A 25 24.51 5.24 6.32
N VAL A 26 24.60 5.00 7.63
CA VAL A 26 23.45 4.91 8.54
C VAL A 26 22.68 6.23 8.59
N VAL A 27 23.39 7.35 8.75
CA VAL A 27 22.77 8.70 8.78
C VAL A 27 22.15 9.04 7.43
N LEU A 28 22.87 8.77 6.33
CA LEU A 28 22.37 9.01 4.98
C LEU A 28 21.18 8.11 4.61
N GLY A 29 21.08 6.91 5.19
CA GLY A 29 19.91 6.05 5.04
C GLY A 29 18.60 6.67 5.49
N LEU A 30 18.63 7.64 6.41
CA LEU A 30 17.45 8.41 6.81
C LEU A 30 16.83 9.17 5.64
N VAL A 31 17.63 9.56 4.63
CA VAL A 31 17.13 10.20 3.40
C VAL A 31 16.13 9.29 2.68
N GLY A 32 16.38 7.97 2.65
CA GLY A 32 15.46 6.99 2.08
C GLY A 32 14.11 6.92 2.80
N ALA A 33 14.06 7.31 4.07
CA ALA A 33 12.84 7.34 4.87
C ALA A 33 12.15 8.73 4.92
N VAL A 34 12.76 9.78 4.35
CA VAL A 34 12.22 11.15 4.40
C VAL A 34 10.81 11.25 3.81
N GLN A 35 10.53 10.54 2.69
CA GLN A 35 9.21 10.57 2.07
C GLN A 35 8.12 10.01 3.00
N ASP A 36 8.48 9.07 3.86
CA ASP A 36 7.58 8.47 4.85
C ASP A 36 7.38 9.32 6.11
N LEU A 37 8.11 10.44 6.28
CA LEU A 37 7.87 11.40 7.37
C LEU A 37 6.49 12.08 7.24
N ASP A 38 5.80 11.90 6.12
CA ASP A 38 4.37 12.20 6.00
C ASP A 38 3.52 11.45 7.04
N PHE A 39 4.04 10.43 7.74
CA PHE A 39 3.35 9.88 8.92
C PHE A 39 3.06 10.95 9.98
N LEU A 40 3.84 12.05 10.03
CA LEU A 40 3.57 13.18 10.93
C LEU A 40 2.21 13.83 10.63
N THR A 41 1.73 13.76 9.39
CA THR A 41 0.40 14.25 9.02
C THR A 41 -0.72 13.41 9.67
N PHE A 42 -0.41 12.21 10.16
CA PHE A 42 -1.33 11.39 10.94
C PHE A 42 -1.77 12.09 12.24
N PHE A 43 -0.88 12.83 12.90
CA PHE A 43 -1.24 13.58 14.11
C PHE A 43 -2.26 14.70 13.83
N PHE A 44 -2.29 15.19 12.59
CA PHE A 44 -3.21 16.23 12.12
C PHE A 44 -4.28 15.67 11.17
N TYR A 45 -4.42 14.34 11.09
CA TYR A 45 -5.25 13.65 10.11
C TYR A 45 -6.67 14.21 10.06
N LYS A 46 -7.28 14.43 11.24
CA LYS A 46 -8.65 14.94 11.36
C LYS A 46 -8.84 16.32 10.71
N TYR A 47 -7.82 17.16 10.75
CA TYR A 47 -7.85 18.50 10.16
C TYR A 47 -7.48 18.48 8.68
N LEU A 48 -6.45 17.70 8.32
CA LEU A 48 -5.95 17.61 6.96
C LEU A 48 -6.92 16.87 6.03
N ALA A 49 -7.54 15.77 6.49
CA ALA A 49 -8.52 15.03 5.71
C ALA A 49 -9.76 15.86 5.36
N LYS A 50 -10.10 16.87 6.17
CA LYS A 50 -11.20 17.80 5.90
C LYS A 50 -10.83 18.94 4.96
N SER A 51 -9.55 19.14 4.69
CA SER A 51 -9.09 20.20 3.81
C SER A 51 -9.26 19.80 2.35
N HIS A 52 -9.37 20.78 1.46
CA HIS A 52 -9.33 20.56 0.01
C HIS A 52 -8.06 19.80 -0.42
N TYR A 53 -6.97 19.91 0.34
CA TYR A 53 -5.68 19.30 0.06
C TYR A 53 -5.46 17.97 0.78
N GLY A 54 -6.50 17.39 1.41
CA GLY A 54 -6.36 16.17 2.20
C GLY A 54 -5.66 15.05 1.45
N GLN A 55 -6.07 14.76 0.21
CA GLN A 55 -5.45 13.71 -0.61
C GLN A 55 -3.96 13.94 -0.93
N LEU A 56 -3.48 15.20 -0.98
CA LEU A 56 -2.07 15.52 -1.22
C LEU A 56 -1.22 15.38 0.05
N LEU A 57 -1.82 15.58 1.22
CA LEU A 57 -1.12 15.63 2.51
C LEU A 57 -1.25 14.32 3.29
N MET A 58 -2.11 13.41 2.85
CA MET A 58 -2.19 12.06 3.39
C MET A 58 -0.98 11.21 2.99
N HIS A 59 -0.75 10.14 3.76
CA HIS A 59 0.36 9.22 3.50
C HIS A 59 0.36 8.69 2.06
N ARG A 60 1.51 8.77 1.38
CA ARG A 60 1.65 8.50 -0.07
C ARG A 60 0.90 9.48 -0.98
N GLY A 61 0.80 10.72 -0.53
CA GLY A 61 0.38 11.88 -1.29
C GLY A 61 1.56 12.49 -2.04
N ILE A 62 1.75 13.81 -1.91
CA ILE A 62 2.75 14.55 -2.70
C ILE A 62 4.19 14.09 -2.46
N THR A 63 4.53 13.63 -1.25
CA THR A 63 5.87 13.16 -0.88
C THR A 63 6.34 11.94 -1.66
N HIS A 64 5.40 11.13 -2.18
CA HIS A 64 5.69 9.90 -2.94
C HIS A 64 5.49 10.09 -4.44
N THR A 65 5.77 11.30 -4.94
CA THR A 65 5.62 11.65 -6.36
C THR A 65 6.96 11.83 -7.05
N PHE A 66 6.98 11.63 -8.37
CA PHE A 66 8.14 11.99 -9.18
C PHE A 66 8.42 13.49 -9.08
N PHE A 67 7.37 14.31 -9.04
CA PHE A 67 7.49 15.76 -8.89
C PHE A 67 8.28 16.13 -7.62
N PHE A 68 7.88 15.61 -6.47
CA PHE A 68 8.57 15.87 -5.20
C PHE A 68 10.02 15.38 -5.23
N ALA A 69 10.27 14.19 -5.78
CA ALA A 69 11.62 13.66 -5.91
C ALA A 69 12.53 14.52 -6.78
N PHE A 70 12.05 15.00 -7.93
CA PHE A 70 12.81 15.90 -8.79
C PHE A 70 13.03 17.27 -8.13
N VAL A 71 12.03 17.83 -7.45
CA VAL A 71 12.18 19.12 -6.75
C VAL A 71 13.21 19.02 -5.63
N CYS A 72 13.11 18.02 -4.75
CA CYS A 72 14.07 17.81 -3.66
C CYS A 72 15.49 17.59 -4.21
N SER A 73 15.63 16.77 -5.24
CA SER A 73 16.92 16.55 -5.90
C SER A 73 17.48 17.84 -6.52
N ALA A 74 16.65 18.64 -7.20
CA ALA A 74 17.06 19.91 -7.82
C ALA A 74 17.49 20.96 -6.77
N VAL A 75 16.81 21.03 -5.63
CA VAL A 75 17.22 21.92 -4.52
C VAL A 75 18.59 21.50 -3.98
N VAL A 76 18.81 20.20 -3.76
CA VAL A 76 20.09 19.68 -3.29
C VAL A 76 21.19 19.84 -4.34
N PHE A 77 20.85 19.84 -5.63
CA PHE A 77 21.80 19.99 -6.74
C PHE A 77 22.59 21.31 -6.66
N VAL A 78 21.94 22.38 -6.21
CA VAL A 78 22.57 23.70 -6.02
C VAL A 78 23.70 23.64 -4.99
N VAL A 79 23.63 22.72 -4.02
CA VAL A 79 24.65 22.54 -2.96
C VAL A 79 25.68 21.49 -3.37
N SER A 80 25.21 20.33 -3.85
CA SER A 80 26.08 19.23 -4.26
C SER A 80 25.40 18.36 -5.32
N PRO A 81 25.90 18.36 -6.57
CA PRO A 81 25.41 17.47 -7.62
C PRO A 81 25.47 15.99 -7.25
N TRP A 82 26.49 15.57 -6.47
CA TRP A 82 26.64 14.19 -6.04
C TRP A 82 25.55 13.76 -5.05
N ILE A 83 25.28 14.59 -4.04
CA ILE A 83 24.23 14.32 -3.05
C ILE A 83 22.84 14.42 -3.71
N SER A 84 22.67 15.30 -4.69
CA SER A 84 21.44 15.42 -5.46
C SER A 84 21.09 14.13 -6.19
N LEU A 85 22.08 13.47 -6.81
CA LEU A 85 21.90 12.16 -7.45
C LEU A 85 21.56 11.08 -6.41
N PHE A 86 22.24 11.10 -5.26
CA PHE A 86 21.93 10.19 -4.14
C PHE A 86 20.47 10.31 -3.67
N VAL A 87 19.99 11.55 -3.46
CA VAL A 87 18.58 11.83 -3.08
C VAL A 87 17.62 11.32 -4.15
N LEU A 88 17.90 11.60 -5.43
CA LEU A 88 17.05 11.17 -6.53
C LEU A 88 16.93 9.65 -6.59
N VAL A 89 18.06 8.93 -6.53
CA VAL A 89 18.08 7.46 -6.57
C VAL A 89 17.32 6.87 -5.39
N ASN A 90 17.51 7.41 -4.18
CA ASN A 90 16.77 6.99 -2.99
C ASN A 90 15.25 7.16 -3.17
N PHE A 91 14.82 8.34 -3.61
CA PHE A 91 13.40 8.64 -3.72
C PHE A 91 12.74 7.84 -4.85
N MET A 92 13.45 7.61 -5.95
CA MET A 92 12.97 6.72 -7.02
C MET A 92 12.84 5.27 -6.55
N LEU A 93 13.83 4.78 -5.78
CA LEU A 93 13.78 3.44 -5.21
C LEU A 93 12.59 3.29 -4.25
N HIS A 94 12.36 4.28 -3.39
CA HIS A 94 11.23 4.32 -2.48
C HIS A 94 9.88 4.30 -3.21
N ILE A 95 9.70 5.15 -4.22
CA ILE A 95 8.46 5.18 -5.04
C ILE A 95 8.27 3.82 -5.73
N PHE A 96 9.35 3.23 -6.25
CA PHE A 96 9.32 1.91 -6.87
C PHE A 96 8.92 0.81 -5.87
N THR A 97 9.51 0.79 -4.67
CA THR A 97 9.17 -0.23 -3.66
C THR A 97 7.74 -0.07 -3.17
N ASP A 98 7.19 1.15 -3.11
CA ASP A 98 5.77 1.35 -2.85
C ASP A 98 4.87 0.89 -4.00
N TYR A 99 5.31 1.09 -5.25
CA TYR A 99 4.61 0.63 -6.46
C TYR A 99 4.48 -0.91 -6.52
N VAL A 100 5.45 -1.68 -6.00
CA VAL A 100 5.36 -3.15 -6.01
C VAL A 100 4.34 -3.71 -5.00
N THR A 101 3.96 -2.93 -3.98
CA THR A 101 2.98 -3.33 -2.96
C THR A 101 1.53 -3.21 -3.44
N ALA A 102 0.61 -3.95 -2.80
CA ALA A 102 -0.83 -3.86 -3.05
C ALA A 102 -1.46 -2.49 -2.74
N TRP A 103 -0.81 -1.64 -1.94
CA TRP A 103 -1.31 -0.30 -1.64
C TRP A 103 -0.98 0.72 -2.75
N GLY A 104 0.10 0.45 -3.49
CA GLY A 104 0.54 1.27 -4.61
C GLY A 104 0.93 2.70 -4.21
N VAL A 105 1.08 3.53 -5.24
CA VAL A 105 1.49 4.94 -5.16
C VAL A 105 0.82 5.76 -6.27
N ALA A 106 0.68 7.08 -6.07
CA ALA A 106 0.19 8.01 -7.09
C ALA A 106 1.34 8.91 -7.57
N PRO A 107 2.26 8.41 -8.41
CA PRO A 107 3.54 9.07 -8.67
C PRO A 107 3.40 10.40 -9.43
N PHE A 108 2.24 10.65 -10.03
CA PHE A 108 1.93 11.83 -10.82
C PHE A 108 1.06 12.87 -10.10
N GLN A 109 0.81 12.74 -8.79
CA GLN A 109 0.22 13.85 -8.03
C GLN A 109 1.16 15.08 -8.08
N PRO A 110 0.63 16.32 -8.08
CA PRO A 110 -0.79 16.69 -8.03
C PRO A 110 -1.52 16.66 -9.40
N PHE A 111 -0.84 16.32 -10.50
CA PHE A 111 -1.41 16.36 -11.85
C PHE A 111 -2.42 15.25 -12.13
N SER A 112 -2.29 14.10 -11.45
CA SER A 112 -3.23 12.98 -11.53
C SER A 112 -3.38 12.28 -10.18
N SER A 113 -4.63 12.00 -9.79
CA SER A 113 -4.97 11.24 -8.58
C SER A 113 -4.90 9.73 -8.77
N ARG A 114 -4.57 9.25 -9.99
CA ARG A 114 -4.53 7.82 -10.30
C ARG A 114 -3.42 7.12 -9.52
N ARG A 115 -3.79 6.07 -8.79
CA ARG A 115 -2.87 5.16 -8.10
C ARG A 115 -2.47 4.01 -9.02
N TYR A 116 -1.23 3.58 -8.87
CA TYR A 116 -0.62 2.49 -9.61
C TYR A 116 -0.02 1.49 -8.63
N SER A 117 -0.20 0.21 -8.91
CA SER A 117 0.30 -0.89 -8.10
C SER A 117 0.55 -2.11 -8.98
N LEU A 118 1.66 -2.82 -8.77
CA LEU A 118 1.83 -4.17 -9.33
C LEU A 118 1.11 -5.24 -8.50
N GLY A 119 0.76 -4.94 -7.24
CA GLY A 119 0.13 -5.87 -6.31
C GLY A 119 0.89 -7.19 -6.20
N LEU A 120 2.22 -7.14 -6.11
CA LEU A 120 3.03 -8.35 -5.98
C LEU A 120 3.05 -8.85 -4.55
N MET A 121 2.99 -7.93 -3.58
CA MET A 121 3.15 -8.20 -2.17
C MET A 121 2.22 -7.35 -1.30
N THR A 122 1.99 -7.82 -0.08
CA THR A 122 1.28 -7.07 0.96
C THR A 122 2.10 -5.85 1.39
N ILE A 123 1.47 -4.91 2.12
CA ILE A 123 2.17 -3.74 2.69
C ILE A 123 3.31 -4.17 3.62
N PHE A 124 3.09 -5.29 4.33
CA PHE A 124 4.10 -5.93 5.15
C PHE A 124 4.40 -7.31 4.56
N ASP A 125 5.57 -7.44 3.94
CA ASP A 125 6.08 -8.68 3.39
C ASP A 125 7.38 -9.05 4.11
N LEU A 126 7.33 -10.09 4.94
CA LEU A 126 8.44 -10.44 5.82
C LEU A 126 9.74 -10.73 5.06
N PRO A 127 9.75 -11.54 3.97
CA PRO A 127 10.96 -11.71 3.18
C PRO A 127 11.53 -10.41 2.63
N LEU A 128 10.68 -9.50 2.12
CA LEU A 128 11.15 -8.21 1.62
C LEU A 128 11.81 -7.37 2.73
N VAL A 129 11.23 -7.36 3.94
CA VAL A 129 11.80 -6.70 5.12
C VAL A 129 13.17 -7.27 5.47
N LEU A 130 13.30 -8.59 5.49
CA LEU A 130 14.57 -9.25 5.80
C LEU A 130 15.62 -8.96 4.71
N LEU A 131 15.23 -8.95 3.45
CA LEU A 131 16.12 -8.61 2.34
C LEU A 131 16.53 -7.14 2.36
N SER A 132 15.64 -6.20 2.75
CA SER A 132 16.05 -4.81 2.92
C SER A 132 17.01 -4.65 4.09
N VAL A 133 16.78 -5.34 5.22
CA VAL A 133 17.75 -5.36 6.34
C VAL A 133 19.10 -5.88 5.84
N PHE A 134 19.10 -6.99 5.08
CA PHE A 134 20.32 -7.55 4.50
C PHE A 134 21.05 -6.54 3.61
N VAL A 135 20.34 -5.77 2.77
CA VAL A 135 20.90 -4.66 1.99
C VAL A 135 21.53 -3.61 2.89
N GLY A 136 20.83 -3.17 3.93
CA GLY A 136 21.31 -2.11 4.82
C GLY A 136 22.45 -2.54 5.74
N VAL A 137 22.60 -3.84 6.04
CA VAL A 137 23.71 -4.33 6.87
C VAL A 137 24.88 -4.91 6.07
N SER A 138 24.74 -5.07 4.75
CA SER A 138 25.74 -5.72 3.91
C SER A 138 27.12 -5.06 4.02
N GLY A 139 27.16 -3.72 4.09
CA GLY A 139 28.39 -2.94 4.22
C GLY A 139 29.15 -3.21 5.52
N PHE A 140 28.46 -3.54 6.62
CA PHE A 140 29.13 -3.90 7.88
C PHE A 140 29.82 -5.27 7.83
N PHE A 141 29.29 -6.17 7.01
CA PHE A 141 29.84 -7.52 6.83
C PHE A 141 30.74 -7.66 5.60
N SER A 142 31.16 -6.54 5.00
CA SER A 142 31.96 -6.52 3.77
C SER A 142 31.33 -7.30 2.61
N VAL A 143 30.00 -7.45 2.64
CA VAL A 143 29.24 -8.04 1.53
C VAL A 143 29.02 -6.94 0.50
N ASN A 144 29.37 -7.22 -0.76
CA ASN A 144 29.16 -6.26 -1.84
C ASN A 144 27.66 -5.88 -1.92
N PRO A 145 27.31 -4.59 -1.76
CA PRO A 145 25.92 -4.14 -1.76
C PRO A 145 25.16 -4.50 -3.03
N LEU A 146 25.85 -4.65 -4.18
CA LEU A 146 25.22 -5.10 -5.43
C LEU A 146 24.59 -6.49 -5.30
N TRP A 147 25.23 -7.43 -4.59
CA TRP A 147 24.66 -8.76 -4.37
C TRP A 147 23.44 -8.71 -3.45
N ALA A 148 23.45 -7.81 -2.45
CA ALA A 148 22.31 -7.61 -1.58
C ALA A 148 21.13 -6.97 -2.33
N PHE A 149 21.38 -5.97 -3.18
CA PHE A 149 20.34 -5.43 -4.07
C PHE A 149 19.84 -6.47 -5.07
N ALA A 150 20.74 -7.28 -5.64
CA ALA A 150 20.36 -8.34 -6.58
C ALA A 150 19.42 -9.37 -5.92
N SER A 151 19.63 -9.73 -4.65
CA SER A 151 18.72 -10.63 -3.94
C SER A 151 17.36 -9.95 -3.66
N PHE A 152 17.37 -8.67 -3.26
CA PHE A 152 16.15 -7.88 -3.06
C PHE A 152 15.31 -7.77 -4.34
N PHE A 153 15.89 -7.32 -5.46
CA PHE A 153 15.19 -7.23 -6.74
C PHE A 153 14.89 -8.60 -7.34
N GLY A 154 15.74 -9.60 -7.12
CA GLY A 154 15.51 -10.99 -7.53
C GLY A 154 14.26 -11.56 -6.87
N TYR A 155 14.01 -11.24 -5.60
CA TYR A 155 12.77 -11.60 -4.91
C TYR A 155 11.53 -10.92 -5.51
N ILE A 156 11.61 -9.62 -5.81
CA ILE A 156 10.52 -8.88 -6.49
C ILE A 156 10.22 -9.51 -7.86
N LEU A 157 11.26 -9.79 -8.64
CA LEU A 157 11.14 -10.42 -9.95
C LEU A 157 10.50 -11.81 -9.84
N LEU A 158 10.96 -12.63 -8.89
CA LEU A 158 10.39 -13.95 -8.61
C LEU A 158 8.90 -13.83 -8.30
N ARG A 159 8.49 -12.89 -7.44
CA ARG A 159 7.07 -12.63 -7.14
C ARG A 159 6.28 -12.26 -8.39
N GLY A 160 6.85 -11.41 -9.26
CA GLY A 160 6.26 -11.06 -10.55
C GLY A 160 6.05 -12.26 -11.47
N VAL A 161 7.05 -13.13 -11.58
CA VAL A 161 6.98 -14.36 -12.38
C VAL A 161 5.94 -15.32 -11.82
N LEU A 162 5.94 -15.55 -10.50
CA LEU A 162 4.97 -16.42 -9.84
C LEU A 162 3.54 -15.91 -10.01
N LYS A 163 3.32 -14.60 -9.86
CA LYS A 163 2.00 -13.98 -10.10
C LYS A 163 1.55 -14.16 -11.55
N LYS A 164 2.43 -13.96 -12.52
CA LYS A 164 2.11 -14.10 -13.96
C LYS A 164 1.72 -15.52 -14.36
N ARG A 165 2.17 -16.54 -13.62
CA ARG A 165 1.79 -17.95 -13.86
C ARG A 165 0.37 -18.28 -13.41
N LEU A 166 -0.23 -17.44 -12.57
CA LEU A 166 -1.60 -17.64 -12.11
C LEU A 166 -2.58 -17.16 -13.19
N LEU A 167 -3.59 -17.98 -13.50
CA LEU A 167 -4.56 -17.72 -14.59
C LEU A 167 -5.64 -16.68 -14.24
N TYR A 168 -5.53 -16.06 -13.07
CA TYR A 168 -6.55 -15.17 -12.52
C TYR A 168 -6.28 -13.71 -12.82
N LYS A 169 -7.34 -12.98 -13.14
CA LYS A 169 -7.32 -11.52 -13.20
C LYS A 169 -7.47 -10.94 -11.79
N ASP A 170 -7.02 -9.69 -11.60
CA ASP A 170 -7.26 -8.92 -10.37
C ASP A 170 -6.74 -9.56 -9.07
N LEU A 171 -5.66 -10.33 -9.18
CA LEU A 171 -5.00 -10.96 -8.05
C LEU A 171 -4.47 -9.94 -7.04
N VAL A 172 -4.90 -10.10 -5.79
CA VAL A 172 -4.45 -9.29 -4.64
C VAL A 172 -3.66 -10.18 -3.68
N PRO A 173 -2.43 -9.79 -3.29
CA PRO A 173 -1.63 -10.59 -2.37
C PRO A 173 -2.27 -10.58 -0.98
N MET A 174 -2.46 -11.77 -0.40
CA MET A 174 -2.96 -11.97 0.97
C MET A 174 -1.83 -12.33 1.95
N GLY A 175 -0.65 -12.66 1.44
CA GLY A 175 0.52 -13.01 2.22
C GLY A 175 1.73 -13.22 1.31
N THR A 176 2.70 -13.97 1.80
CA THR A 176 3.98 -14.19 1.10
C THR A 176 3.83 -15.01 -0.18
N ILE A 177 2.94 -16.00 -0.21
CA ILE A 177 2.82 -16.93 -1.34
C ILE A 177 1.36 -17.18 -1.75
N THR A 178 0.44 -16.33 -1.31
CA THR A 178 -1.00 -16.52 -1.53
C THR A 178 -1.62 -15.25 -2.04
N TYR A 179 -2.50 -15.41 -3.03
CA TYR A 179 -3.25 -14.34 -3.68
C TYR A 179 -4.75 -14.64 -3.60
N ALA A 180 -5.56 -13.60 -3.42
CA ALA A 180 -7.01 -13.64 -3.56
C ALA A 180 -7.42 -13.25 -4.98
N PHE A 181 -8.47 -13.88 -5.48
CA PHE A 181 -9.20 -13.51 -6.68
C PHE A 181 -10.70 -13.48 -6.39
N CYS A 182 -11.46 -12.83 -7.27
CA CYS A 182 -12.92 -12.76 -7.18
C CYS A 182 -13.52 -12.71 -8.58
N PHE A 183 -14.56 -13.52 -8.82
CA PHE A 183 -15.39 -13.46 -10.00
C PHE A 183 -16.71 -12.76 -9.67
N PRO A 184 -17.06 -11.67 -10.39
CA PRO A 184 -18.35 -11.02 -10.21
C PRO A 184 -19.42 -11.79 -10.98
N GLU A 185 -20.10 -12.72 -10.32
CA GLU A 185 -21.30 -13.41 -10.81
C GLU A 185 -22.53 -12.83 -10.10
N ASP A 186 -23.66 -13.53 -10.03
CA ASP A 186 -24.84 -13.09 -9.27
C ASP A 186 -24.50 -12.91 -7.78
N ASP A 187 -23.83 -13.91 -7.21
CA ASP A 187 -23.04 -13.81 -5.98
C ASP A 187 -21.54 -13.73 -6.30
N TYR A 188 -20.70 -13.41 -5.32
CA TYR A 188 -19.26 -13.40 -5.53
C TYR A 188 -18.67 -14.79 -5.33
N THR A 189 -18.04 -15.33 -6.39
CA THR A 189 -17.17 -16.49 -6.27
C THR A 189 -15.77 -16.00 -5.91
N VAL A 190 -15.38 -16.23 -4.66
CA VAL A 190 -14.15 -15.70 -4.08
C VAL A 190 -13.19 -16.85 -3.79
N GLY A 191 -11.94 -16.73 -4.21
CA GLY A 191 -10.95 -17.77 -3.98
C GLY A 191 -9.58 -17.25 -3.60
N LYS A 192 -8.80 -18.12 -2.96
CA LYS A 192 -7.37 -17.93 -2.79
C LYS A 192 -6.61 -19.00 -3.56
N VAL A 193 -5.52 -18.59 -4.17
CA VAL A 193 -4.58 -19.45 -4.88
C VAL A 193 -3.18 -19.19 -4.33
N ASP A 194 -2.41 -20.25 -4.10
CA ASP A 194 -1.00 -20.09 -3.79
C ASP A 194 -0.10 -20.18 -5.03
N VAL A 195 1.18 -19.88 -4.88
CA VAL A 195 2.15 -19.92 -5.98
C VAL A 195 2.35 -21.31 -6.60
N LEU A 196 1.84 -22.37 -5.97
CA LEU A 196 1.84 -23.74 -6.50
C LEU A 196 0.53 -24.07 -7.23
N GLY A 197 -0.39 -23.12 -7.36
CA GLY A 197 -1.70 -23.32 -7.99
C GLY A 197 -2.71 -24.07 -7.11
N ARG A 198 -2.46 -24.20 -5.80
CA ARG A 198 -3.43 -24.82 -4.88
C ARG A 198 -4.51 -23.80 -4.54
N GLU A 199 -5.76 -24.18 -4.76
CA GLU A 199 -6.89 -23.28 -4.70
C GLU A 199 -7.86 -23.62 -3.56
N LYS A 200 -8.48 -22.59 -3.01
CA LYS A 200 -9.63 -22.72 -2.12
C LYS A 200 -10.66 -21.65 -2.47
N ILE A 201 -11.86 -22.08 -2.83
CA ILE A 201 -12.95 -21.21 -3.29
C ILE A 201 -14.10 -21.27 -2.28
N ILE A 202 -14.79 -20.14 -2.11
CA ILE A 202 -16.03 -19.97 -1.36
C ILE A 202 -16.98 -19.08 -2.17
N THR A 203 -18.28 -19.30 -2.01
CA THR A 203 -19.30 -18.37 -2.53
C THR A 203 -19.67 -17.39 -1.42
N VAL A 204 -19.72 -16.11 -1.75
CA VAL A 204 -20.04 -15.02 -0.83
C VAL A 204 -21.23 -14.25 -1.39
N PRO A 205 -22.38 -14.20 -0.68
CA PRO A 205 -23.54 -13.47 -1.17
C PRO A 205 -23.26 -11.97 -1.25
N LYS A 206 -23.75 -11.30 -2.30
CA LYS A 206 -23.61 -9.84 -2.42
C LYS A 206 -24.32 -9.09 -1.30
N THR A 207 -25.52 -9.54 -0.96
CA THR A 207 -26.38 -8.94 0.06
C THR A 207 -26.88 -10.03 0.98
N THR A 208 -26.69 -9.88 2.29
CA THR A 208 -27.25 -10.84 3.28
C THR A 208 -28.66 -10.48 3.74
N ALA A 209 -29.18 -9.34 3.31
CA ALA A 209 -30.52 -8.81 3.63
C ALA A 209 -31.08 -8.04 2.42
N GLU A 210 -32.40 -7.87 2.37
CA GLU A 210 -33.04 -6.99 1.39
C GLU A 210 -32.73 -5.53 1.73
N ILE A 211 -31.82 -4.93 0.97
CA ILE A 211 -31.44 -3.51 1.11
C ILE A 211 -32.04 -2.74 -0.06
N ASP A 212 -32.63 -1.58 0.23
CA ASP A 212 -33.16 -0.67 -0.79
C ASP A 212 -32.12 -0.40 -1.90
N PRO A 213 -32.43 -0.68 -3.18
CA PRO A 213 -31.53 -0.43 -4.30
C PRO A 213 -31.05 1.02 -4.41
N LEU A 214 -31.89 1.98 -3.99
CA LEU A 214 -31.56 3.41 -4.03
C LEU A 214 -30.49 3.76 -2.98
N LEU A 215 -30.58 3.12 -1.81
CA LEU A 215 -29.58 3.19 -0.75
C LEU A 215 -28.25 2.56 -1.19
N LEU A 216 -28.27 1.38 -1.82
CA LEU A 216 -27.06 0.74 -2.37
C LEU A 216 -26.34 1.64 -3.38
N LYS A 217 -27.08 2.23 -4.32
CA LYS A 217 -26.51 3.18 -5.28
C LYS A 217 -25.86 4.39 -4.62
N LYS A 218 -26.44 4.89 -3.52
CA LYS A 218 -25.87 5.99 -2.72
C LYS A 218 -24.58 5.57 -2.02
N ILE A 219 -24.53 4.36 -1.47
CA ILE A 219 -23.35 3.78 -0.84
C ILE A 219 -22.22 3.65 -1.86
N ASP A 220 -22.51 3.08 -3.03
CA ASP A 220 -21.52 2.84 -4.09
C ASP A 220 -20.92 4.15 -4.60
N ALA A 221 -21.76 5.16 -4.85
CA ALA A 221 -21.29 6.48 -5.25
C ALA A 221 -20.37 7.14 -4.20
N LYS A 222 -20.58 6.86 -2.90
CA LYS A 222 -19.67 7.33 -1.84
C LYS A 222 -18.37 6.52 -1.79
N VAL A 223 -18.46 5.19 -1.88
CA VAL A 223 -17.29 4.32 -1.88
C VAL A 223 -16.38 4.64 -3.06
N GLU A 224 -16.94 4.80 -4.26
CA GLU A 224 -16.23 5.12 -5.50
C GLU A 224 -15.46 6.45 -5.41
N LYS A 225 -16.07 7.47 -4.79
CA LYS A 225 -15.44 8.79 -4.58
C LYS A 225 -14.41 8.82 -3.45
N SER A 226 -14.43 7.82 -2.57
CA SER A 226 -13.50 7.73 -1.43
C SER A 226 -12.22 6.96 -1.79
N MET A 227 -11.21 7.03 -0.92
CA MET A 227 -10.03 6.16 -1.04
C MET A 227 -10.35 4.66 -0.83
N LEU A 228 -11.56 4.32 -0.36
CA LEU A 228 -11.96 2.94 -0.11
C LEU A 228 -12.25 2.16 -1.38
N SER A 229 -12.54 2.82 -2.50
CA SER A 229 -12.78 2.17 -3.80
C SER A 229 -11.66 1.20 -4.20
N HIS A 230 -10.42 1.48 -3.79
CA HIS A 230 -9.27 0.60 -4.01
C HIS A 230 -9.32 -0.69 -3.18
N PHE A 231 -9.93 -0.64 -2.00
CA PHE A 231 -10.04 -1.77 -1.07
C PHE A 231 -11.36 -2.53 -1.22
N LEU A 232 -12.43 -1.85 -1.64
CA LEU A 232 -13.79 -2.35 -1.79
C LEU A 232 -14.15 -2.52 -3.27
N LYS A 233 -13.37 -3.35 -3.98
CA LYS A 233 -13.62 -3.59 -5.42
C LYS A 233 -14.83 -4.50 -5.64
N TYR A 234 -15.08 -5.42 -4.71
CA TYR A 234 -16.20 -6.36 -4.74
C TYR A 234 -17.04 -6.19 -3.47
N PRO A 235 -17.85 -5.12 -3.37
CA PRO A 235 -18.55 -4.77 -2.14
C PRO A 235 -19.67 -5.77 -1.82
N THR A 236 -19.65 -6.32 -0.61
CA THR A 236 -20.73 -7.09 -0.01
C THR A 236 -21.43 -6.23 1.04
N TYR A 237 -22.75 -6.35 1.15
CA TYR A 237 -23.58 -5.54 2.03
C TYR A 237 -24.32 -6.41 3.03
N ALA A 238 -24.27 -6.01 4.29
CA ALA A 238 -25.05 -6.61 5.36
C ALA A 238 -25.73 -5.50 6.15
N GLU A 239 -27.00 -5.69 6.51
CA GLU A 239 -27.68 -4.77 7.40
C GLU A 239 -27.35 -5.12 8.86
N GLU A 240 -26.79 -4.16 9.58
CA GLU A 240 -26.50 -4.30 11.01
C GLU A 240 -26.99 -3.04 11.73
N ASN A 241 -28.06 -3.20 12.52
CA ASN A 241 -28.75 -2.09 13.19
C ASN A 241 -29.17 -1.00 12.19
N ASN A 242 -29.00 0.27 12.54
CA ASN A 242 -29.30 1.43 11.70
C ASN A 242 -28.18 1.76 10.68
N SER A 243 -27.38 0.76 10.30
CA SER A 243 -26.24 0.93 9.39
C SER A 243 -26.17 -0.19 8.34
N VAL A 244 -25.57 0.12 7.19
CA VAL A 244 -25.21 -0.89 6.20
C VAL A 244 -23.71 -1.15 6.29
N VAL A 245 -23.35 -2.38 6.62
CA VAL A 245 -21.97 -2.85 6.66
C VAL A 245 -21.52 -3.20 5.26
N VAL A 246 -20.45 -2.56 4.81
CA VAL A 246 -19.79 -2.77 3.53
C VAL A 246 -18.43 -3.41 3.77
N LYS A 247 -18.20 -4.55 3.11
CA LYS A 247 -16.93 -5.29 3.14
C LYS A 247 -16.53 -5.66 1.71
N ASP A 248 -15.26 -5.91 1.46
CA ASP A 248 -14.86 -6.54 0.20
C ASP A 248 -15.07 -8.06 0.29
N ALA A 249 -15.60 -8.69 -0.75
CA ALA A 249 -15.88 -10.13 -0.78
C ALA A 249 -14.63 -10.97 -0.48
N ARG A 250 -13.44 -10.51 -0.87
CA ARG A 250 -12.16 -11.19 -0.56
C ARG A 250 -11.85 -11.19 0.93
N SER A 251 -12.46 -10.32 1.73
CA SER A 251 -12.27 -10.25 3.19
C SER A 251 -12.70 -11.54 3.90
N TYR A 252 -13.63 -12.31 3.30
CA TYR A 252 -14.12 -13.58 3.85
C TYR A 252 -13.08 -14.71 3.80
N LEU A 253 -12.02 -14.55 2.99
CA LEU A 253 -10.90 -15.50 2.95
C LEU A 253 -9.91 -15.29 4.11
N PHE A 254 -9.95 -14.15 4.78
CA PHE A 254 -9.03 -13.84 5.87
C PHE A 254 -9.51 -14.45 7.19
N PRO A 255 -8.60 -14.95 8.03
CA PRO A 255 -8.96 -15.46 9.35
C PRO A 255 -9.75 -14.42 10.18
N GLN A 256 -10.74 -14.90 10.95
CA GLN A 256 -11.08 -14.45 12.30
C GLN A 256 -10.35 -13.20 12.81
N SER A 257 -9.09 -13.45 13.15
CA SER A 257 -8.17 -12.61 13.90
C SER A 257 -7.36 -11.63 13.04
N SER A 258 -7.57 -11.58 11.73
CA SER A 258 -6.73 -10.74 10.88
C SER A 258 -7.05 -9.26 11.07
N ARG A 259 -6.01 -8.45 11.34
CA ARG A 259 -6.09 -6.98 11.45
C ARG A 259 -6.48 -6.28 10.13
N PHE A 260 -6.66 -7.04 9.05
CA PHE A 260 -7.02 -6.54 7.73
C PHE A 260 -8.53 -6.59 7.45
N ARG A 261 -9.34 -6.96 8.44
CA ARG A 261 -10.80 -6.88 8.35
C ARG A 261 -11.25 -5.43 8.51
N PHE A 262 -11.12 -4.65 7.44
CA PHE A 262 -11.69 -3.30 7.38
C PHE A 262 -13.19 -3.44 7.12
N THR A 263 -13.98 -3.21 8.16
CA THR A 263 -15.44 -3.11 8.07
C THR A 263 -15.80 -1.64 7.94
N VAL A 264 -16.36 -1.27 6.80
CA VAL A 264 -16.91 0.06 6.58
C VAL A 264 -18.40 0.00 6.89
N HIS A 265 -18.92 1.02 7.56
CA HIS A 265 -20.32 1.16 7.86
C HIS A 265 -20.85 2.40 7.15
N PHE A 266 -22.06 2.31 6.60
CA PHE A 266 -22.81 3.44 6.10
C PHE A 266 -23.94 3.74 7.07
N ASP A 267 -23.91 4.94 7.65
CA ASP A 267 -24.96 5.44 8.53
C ASP A 267 -26.18 5.85 7.70
N LYS A 268 -27.34 5.24 7.95
CA LYS A 268 -28.55 5.51 7.16
C LYS A 268 -29.11 6.90 7.39
N GLU A 269 -29.01 7.43 8.61
CA GLU A 269 -29.55 8.74 9.01
C GLU A 269 -28.64 9.87 8.54
N LEU A 270 -27.35 9.78 8.86
CA LEU A 270 -26.36 10.79 8.48
C LEU A 270 -25.97 10.69 7.01
N GLY A 271 -26.19 9.52 6.40
CA GLY A 271 -25.83 9.24 5.03
C GLY A 271 -24.32 9.22 4.79
N ASP A 272 -23.51 8.92 5.81
CA ASP A 272 -22.04 8.99 5.78
C ASP A 272 -21.38 7.63 6.04
N LEU A 273 -20.20 7.43 5.45
CA LEU A 273 -19.36 6.25 5.70
C LEU A 273 -18.55 6.45 6.97
N TYR A 274 -18.30 5.37 7.71
CA TYR A 274 -17.43 5.37 8.88
C TYR A 274 -16.78 4.00 9.11
N VAL A 275 -15.66 3.98 9.82
CA VAL A 275 -15.08 2.75 10.40
C VAL A 275 -15.15 2.80 11.92
N MET A 276 -15.25 1.64 12.54
CA MET A 276 -15.08 1.49 13.98
C MET A 276 -13.62 1.14 14.29
N ALA A 277 -12.92 2.02 14.99
CA ALA A 277 -11.55 1.78 15.43
C ALA A 277 -11.43 1.98 16.94
N ALA A 278 -10.99 0.95 17.67
CA ALA A 278 -10.89 0.96 19.13
C ALA A 278 -12.18 1.45 19.84
N GLY A 279 -13.34 0.99 19.35
CA GLY A 279 -14.66 1.36 19.90
C GLY A 279 -15.14 2.76 19.51
N ARG A 280 -14.41 3.50 18.66
CA ARG A 280 -14.79 4.86 18.23
C ARG A 280 -15.20 4.88 16.76
N LYS A 281 -16.22 5.67 16.46
CA LYS A 281 -16.69 5.97 15.10
C LYS A 281 -15.76 6.99 14.46
N ILE A 282 -15.14 6.62 13.34
CA ILE A 282 -14.29 7.50 12.53
C ILE A 282 -14.96 7.67 11.17
N GLY A 283 -15.47 8.87 10.90
CA GLY A 283 -16.08 9.22 9.61
C GLY A 283 -15.07 9.13 8.46
N LEU A 284 -15.52 8.58 7.35
CA LEU A 284 -14.83 8.47 6.08
C LEU A 284 -15.55 9.41 5.11
N HIS A 285 -15.03 10.62 4.97
CA HIS A 285 -15.56 11.63 4.04
C HIS A 285 -14.77 11.60 2.74
#